data_AF-A0A9J6MVQ1-F1
#
_entry.id   AF-A0A9J6MVQ1-F1
#
_cell.length_a   1.000
_cell.length_b   1.000
_cell.length_c   1.000
_cell.angle_alpha   90.00
_cell.angle_beta   90.00
_cell.angle_gamma   90.00
#
_symmetry.space_group_name_H-M   'P 1'
#
loop_
_entity.id
_entity.type
_entity.pdbx_description
1 polymer ?
#
loop_
_entity_poly.entity_id
_entity_poly.type
_entity_poly.pdbx_seq_one_letter_code
_entity_poly.pdbx_strand_id
1 'polypeptide(L)' 'MFSKFLNLDKEKQDRIINAAIKEFAQKGYDKASTNEIVKEAGISKGLLFHYF' A
#
# COMPACT_ATOMS: atom_id res chain seq x y z
N MET A 1 14.17 7.88 -4.11
CA MET A 1 12.86 8.56 -4.18
C MET A 1 11.89 7.60 -4.84
N PHE A 2 10.63 7.52 -4.38
CA PHE A 2 9.63 6.51 -4.76
C PHE A 2 9.12 6.63 -6.22
N SER A 3 10.04 6.74 -7.18
CA SER A 3 9.76 7.03 -8.58
C SER A 3 8.86 5.98 -9.22
N LYS A 4 8.98 4.71 -8.81
CA LYS A 4 8.10 3.63 -9.27
C LYS A 4 6.65 3.80 -8.79
N PHE A 5 6.45 4.21 -7.55
CA PHE A 5 5.12 4.52 -7.01
C PHE A 5 4.50 5.76 -7.68
N LEU A 6 5.27 6.83 -7.82
CA LEU A 6 4.79 8.11 -8.39
C LEU A 6 4.42 7.99 -9.87
N ASN A 7 4.98 7.00 -10.58
CA ASN A 7 4.66 6.71 -11.98
C ASN A 7 3.41 5.83 -12.16
N LEU A 8 2.75 5.39 -11.08
CA LEU A 8 1.50 4.64 -11.18
C LEU A 8 0.34 5.56 -11.59
N ASP A 9 -0.69 4.99 -12.18
CA ASP A 9 -1.96 5.68 -12.35
C ASP A 9 -2.52 6.13 -10.99
N LYS A 10 -3.24 7.26 -11.00
CA LYS A 10 -3.72 7.90 -9.77
C LYS A 10 -4.64 6.98 -8.96
N GLU A 11 -5.48 6.22 -9.64
CA GLU A 11 -6.39 5.26 -8.99
C GLU A 11 -5.62 4.18 -8.22
N LYS A 12 -4.54 3.64 -8.78
CA LYS A 12 -3.70 2.64 -8.11
C LYS A 12 -2.92 3.23 -6.95
N GLN A 13 -2.41 4.46 -7.09
CA GLN A 13 -1.79 5.17 -5.96
C GLN A 13 -2.80 5.32 -4.83
N ASP A 14 -4.01 5.79 -5.14
CA ASP A 14 -5.06 6.04 -4.15
C ASP A 14 -5.50 4.73 -3.47
N ARG A 15 -5.65 3.62 -4.21
CA ARG A 15 -5.95 2.30 -3.61
C ARG A 15 -4.88 1.85 -2.61
N ILE A 16 -3.61 1.96 -2.97
CA ILE A 16 -2.49 1.54 -2.11
C ILE A 16 -2.43 2.40 -0.85
N ILE A 17 -2.53 3.73 -1.00
CA ILE A 17 -2.47 4.67 0.12
C ILE A 17 -3.69 4.52 1.02
N ASN A 18 -4.90 4.41 0.47
CA ASN A 18 -6.12 4.25 1.26
C ASN A 18 -6.11 2.91 2.02
N ALA A 19 -5.63 1.82 1.42
CA ALA A 19 -5.45 0.54 2.10
C ALA A 19 -4.45 0.64 3.27
N ALA A 20 -3.32 1.31 3.05
CA ALA A 20 -2.33 1.53 4.09
C ALA A 20 -2.88 2.40 5.23
N ILE A 21 -3.51 3.54 4.91
CA ILE A 21 -4.14 4.42 5.89
C ILE A 21 -5.16 3.65 6.73
N LYS A 22 -6.02 2.86 6.09
CA LYS A 22 -7.04 2.05 6.77
C LYS A 22 -6.41 1.05 7.74
N GLU A 23 -5.40 0.31 7.31
CA GLU A 23 -4.71 -0.68 8.16
C GLU A 23 -4.02 0.00 9.35
N PHE A 24 -3.25 1.06 9.11
CA PHE A 24 -2.55 1.79 10.17
C PHE A 24 -3.52 2.48 11.13
N ALA A 25 -4.62 3.03 10.65
CA ALA A 25 -5.63 3.65 11.51
C ALA A 25 -6.31 2.63 12.43
N GLN A 26 -6.49 1.38 11.98
CA GLN A 26 -7.16 0.33 12.75
C GLN A 26 -6.23 -0.45 13.69
N LYS A 27 -4.97 -0.66 13.27
CA LYS A 27 -4.04 -1.55 13.97
C LYS A 27 -2.88 -0.82 14.64
N GLY A 28 -2.62 0.44 14.27
CA GLY A 28 -1.40 1.15 14.62
C GLY A 28 -0.21 0.65 13.81
N TYR A 29 0.94 1.32 13.95
CA TYR A 29 2.14 1.02 13.17
C TYR A 29 2.68 -0.40 13.41
N ASP A 30 2.88 -0.78 14.67
CA ASP A 30 3.54 -2.04 15.03
C ASP A 30 2.74 -3.29 14.67
N LYS A 31 1.41 -3.19 14.61
CA LYS A 31 0.51 -4.33 14.33
C LYS A 31 -0.04 -4.33 12.91
N ALA A 32 0.26 -3.32 12.11
CA ALA A 32 -0.20 -3.25 10.74
C ALA A 32 0.48 -4.33 9.88
N SER A 33 -0.31 -4.97 9.03
CA SER A 33 0.16 -6.05 8.16
C SER A 33 0.27 -5.59 6.72
N THR A 34 1.49 -5.67 6.14
CA THR A 34 1.66 -5.48 4.69
C THR A 34 0.81 -6.46 3.87
N ASN A 35 0.48 -7.64 4.41
CA ASN A 35 -0.35 -8.62 3.71
C ASN A 35 -1.80 -8.14 3.60
N GLU A 36 -2.34 -7.52 4.65
CA GLU A 36 -3.69 -6.96 4.60
C GLU A 36 -3.74 -5.72 3.70
N ILE A 37 -2.70 -4.88 3.74
CA ILE A 37 -2.59 -3.72 2.85
C ILE A 37 -2.63 -4.14 1.37
N VAL A 38 -1.81 -5.12 0.96
CA VAL A 38 -1.79 -5.53 -0.45
C VAL A 38 -3.05 -6.25 -0.90
N LYS A 39 -3.69 -6.99 0.02
CA LYS A 39 -4.98 -7.63 -0.21
C LYS A 39 -6.09 -6.60 -0.45
N GLU A 40 -6.19 -5.59 0.40
CA GLU A 40 -7.17 -4.50 0.25
C GLU A 40 -6.88 -3.64 -1.00
N ALA A 41 -5.60 -3.35 -1.26
CA ALA A 41 -5.17 -2.58 -2.43
C ALA A 41 -5.29 -3.35 -3.77
N GLY A 42 -5.50 -4.66 -3.73
CA GLY A 42 -5.57 -5.51 -4.92
C GLY A 42 -4.24 -5.63 -5.67
N ILE A 43 -3.12 -5.68 -4.95
CA ILE A 43 -1.77 -5.87 -5.52
C ILE A 43 -1.05 -7.06 -4.87
N SER A 44 0.05 -7.50 -5.46
CA SER A 44 0.91 -8.50 -4.83
C SER A 44 1.87 -7.86 -3.83
N LYS A 45 2.33 -8.64 -2.84
CA LYS A 45 3.35 -8.20 -1.89
C LYS A 45 4.67 -7.79 -2.55
N GLY A 46 5.06 -8.48 -3.61
CA GLY A 46 6.24 -8.13 -4.40
C GLY A 46 6.14 -6.75 -5.06
N LEU A 47 4.94 -6.37 -5.52
CA LEU A 47 4.73 -5.03 -6.09
C LEU A 47 4.83 -3.93 -5.02
N LEU A 48 4.37 -4.19 -3.78
CA LEU A 48 4.52 -3.22 -2.70
C LEU A 48 6.00 -2.86 -2.47
N PHE A 49 6.88 -3.87 -2.35
CA PHE A 49 8.33 -3.66 -2.22
C PHE A 49 9.03 -3.18 -3.51
N HIS A 50 8.38 -3.31 -4.66
CA HIS A 50 8.89 -2.70 -5.89
C HIS A 50 8.64 -1.19 -5.93
N TYR A 51 7.57 -0.73 -5.27
CA TYR A 51 7.17 0.68 -5.23
C TYR A 51 7.88 1.47 -4.12
N PHE A 52 8.18 0.83 -3.00
CA PHE A 52 8.81 1.39 -1.80
C PHE A 52 10.09 0.66 -1.45
#